data_AF-A0AAW5BVL2-F1
#
_entry.id   AF-A0AAW5BVL2-F1
#
_cell.length_a   1.000
_cell.length_b   1.000
_cell.length_c   1.000
_cell.angle_alpha   90.00
_cell.angle_beta   90.00
_cell.angle_gamma   90.00
#
_symmetry.space_group_name_H-M   'P 1'
#
loop_
_entity.id
_entity.type
_entity.pdbx_description
1 polymer ?
#
loop_
_entity_poly.entity_id
_entity_poly.type
_entity_poly.pdbx_seq_one_letter_code
_entity_poly.pdbx_strand_id
1 'polypeptide(L)' 'MKYIIDRLEEGLAICENEQKEMISIPLAQLPKAIKEGDIIYEAEGIYSIDKEGTEERRRNMRNKLMGLFE' A
#
# COMPACT_ATOMS: atom_id res chain seq x y z
N MET A 1 7.78 -1.42 2.98
CA MET A 1 8.58 -0.64 2.01
C MET A 1 7.73 0.43 1.32
N LYS A 2 8.31 1.54 0.83
CA LYS A 2 7.58 2.59 0.08
C LYS A 2 7.70 2.33 -1.42
N TYR A 3 6.61 2.55 -2.15
CA TYR A 3 6.59 2.51 -3.61
C TYR A 3 5.79 3.67 -4.20
N ILE A 4 6.14 4.09 -5.40
CA ILE A 4 5.41 5.09 -6.19
C ILE A 4 4.80 4.36 -7.38
N ILE A 5 3.50 4.50 -7.60
CA ILE A 5 2.85 3.93 -8.78
C ILE A 5 3.28 4.76 -9.99
N ASP A 6 4.05 4.18 -10.90
CA ASP A 6 4.45 4.82 -12.15
C ASP A 6 3.30 4.74 -13.17
N ARG A 7 2.75 3.54 -13.37
CA ARG A 7 1.66 3.30 -14.33
C ARG A 7 0.80 2.10 -13.98
N LEU A 8 -0.41 2.05 -14.52
CA LEU A 8 -1.36 0.93 -14.35
C LEU A 8 -1.57 0.21 -15.69
N GLU A 9 -1.27 -1.08 -15.75
CA GLU A 9 -1.31 -1.89 -16.98
C GLU A 9 -2.04 -3.21 -16.73
N GLU A 10 -3.07 -3.53 -17.53
CA GLU A 10 -3.70 -4.87 -17.61
C GLU A 10 -3.99 -5.58 -16.27
N GLY A 11 -4.33 -4.85 -15.20
CA GLY A 11 -4.58 -5.45 -13.88
C GLY A 11 -3.36 -5.52 -12.95
N LEU A 12 -2.25 -4.88 -13.32
CA LEU A 12 -1.04 -4.67 -12.53
C LEU A 12 -0.79 -3.17 -12.31
N ALA A 13 -0.17 -2.85 -11.17
CA ALA A 13 0.48 -1.57 -10.95
C ALA A 13 1.98 -1.77 -11.11
N ILE A 14 2.59 -0.96 -11.96
CA ILE A 14 4.04 -0.86 -12.05
C ILE A 14 4.47 0.21 -11.05
N CYS A 15 5.29 -0.16 -10.09
CA CYS A 15 5.71 0.73 -9.02
C CYS A 15 7.23 0.85 -8.94
N GLU A 16 7.74 2.05 -8.70
CA GLU A 16 9.14 2.32 -8.43
C GLU A 16 9.39 2.26 -6.91
N ASN A 17 10.41 1.53 -6.48
CA ASN A 17 10.85 1.50 -5.08
C ASN A 17 11.90 2.59 -4.78
N GLU A 18 12.34 2.71 -3.52
CA GLU A 18 13.35 3.70 -3.12
C GLU A 18 14.73 3.49 -3.77
N GLN A 19 14.98 2.29 -4.30
CA GLN A 19 16.19 1.91 -5.02
C GLN A 19 16.09 2.17 -6.54
N LYS A 20 14.99 2.78 -7.01
CA LYS A 20 14.65 3.00 -8.42
C LYS A 20 14.45 1.71 -9.23
N GLU A 21 14.15 0.61 -8.55
CA GLU A 21 13.77 -0.64 -9.20
C GLU A 21 12.26 -0.64 -9.47
N MET A 22 11.91 -1.13 -10.66
CA MET A 22 10.52 -1.27 -11.08
C MET A 22 10.00 -2.63 -10.67
N ILE A 23 8.91 -2.65 -9.90
CA ILE A 23 8.21 -3.85 -9.48
C ILE A 23 6.78 -3.87 -10.01
N SER A 24 6.25 -5.07 -10.20
CA SER A 24 4.87 -5.26 -10.65
C SER A 24 4.05 -5.82 -9.50
N ILE A 25 3.00 -5.10 -9.09
CA ILE A 25 2.10 -5.53 -8.02
C ILE A 25 0.70 -5.73 -8.62
N PRO A 26 0.05 -6.89 -8.43
CA PRO A 26 -1.33 -7.07 -8.87
C PRO A 26 -2.27 -6.07 -8.23
N LEU A 27 -3.16 -5.44 -9.03
CA LEU A 27 -4.16 -4.50 -8.50
C LEU A 27 -5.08 -5.16 -7.46
N ALA A 28 -5.25 -6.48 -7.53
CA ALA A 28 -6.01 -7.25 -6.55
C ALA A 28 -5.39 -7.22 -5.13
N GLN A 29 -4.08 -6.97 -5.00
CA GLN A 29 -3.39 -6.83 -3.71
C GLN A 29 -3.35 -5.38 -3.21
N LEU A 30 -3.69 -4.42 -4.07
CA LEU A 30 -3.62 -3.01 -3.76
C LEU A 30 -4.96 -2.48 -3.27
N PRO A 31 -4.95 -1.39 -2.46
CA PRO A 31 -6.17 -0.70 -2.08
C PRO A 31 -6.97 -0.27 -3.30
N LYS A 32 -8.30 -0.32 -3.17
CA LYS A 32 -9.18 0.24 -4.21
C LYS A 32 -8.95 1.75 -4.33
N ALA A 33 -9.05 2.27 -5.56
CA ALA A 33 -8.87 3.69 -5.88
C ALA A 33 -7.42 4.21 -5.77
N ILE A 34 -6.46 3.36 -6.14
CA ILE A 34 -5.10 3.78 -6.53
C ILE A 34 -5.09 4.37 -7.94
N LYS A 35 -4.14 5.26 -8.20
CA LYS A 35 -3.88 5.94 -9.46
C LYS A 35 -2.38 6.05 -9.71
N GLU A 36 -2.03 6.33 -10.96
CA GLU A 36 -0.67 6.71 -11.33
C GLU A 36 -0.23 7.95 -10.54
N GLY A 37 0.99 7.93 -10.01
CA GLY A 37 1.55 8.92 -9.11
C GLY A 37 1.24 8.72 -7.61
N ASP A 38 0.33 7.81 -7.24
CA ASP A 38 0.06 7.52 -5.82
C ASP A 38 1.26 6.84 -5.15
N ILE A 39 1.47 7.17 -3.87
CA ILE A 39 2.44 6.48 -3.02
C ILE A 39 1.74 5.38 -2.26
N ILE A 40 2.34 4.19 -2.21
CA ILE A 40 1.88 3.07 -1.39
C ILE A 40 2.96 2.61 -0.42
N TYR A 41 2.53 2.13 0.73
CA TYR A 41 3.36 1.49 1.74
C TYR A 41 2.98 0.04 1.90
N GLU A 42 3.97 -0.82 1.82
CA GLU A 42 3.87 -2.24 2.16
C GLU A 42 4.36 -2.46 3.59
N ALA A 43 3.62 -3.25 4.36
CA ALA A 43 4.03 -3.76 5.65
C ALA A 43 3.46 -5.17 5.83
N GLU A 44 4.33 -6.16 6.03
CA GLU A 44 3.95 -7.57 6.24
C GLU A 44 3.06 -8.13 5.11
N GLY A 45 3.31 -7.72 3.86
CA GLY A 45 2.53 -8.13 2.69
C GLY A 45 1.20 -7.39 2.51
N ILE A 46 0.91 -6.38 3.34
CA ILE A 46 -0.28 -5.53 3.23
C ILE A 46 0.10 -4.18 2.64
N TYR A 47 -0.58 -3.78 1.56
CA TYR A 47 -0.39 -2.47 0.92
C TYR A 47 -1.41 -1.44 1.40
N SER A 48 -0.96 -0.20 1.61
CA SER A 48 -1.76 0.95 1.99
C SER A 48 -1.40 2.17 1.14
N ILE A 49 -2.37 3.03 0.81
CA ILE A 49 -2.16 4.23 0.02
C ILE A 49 -1.87 5.43 0.92
N ASP A 50 -0.88 6.24 0.57
CA ASP A 50 -0.54 7.49 1.24
C ASP A 50 -1.44 8.63 0.74
N LYS A 51 -2.66 8.72 1.28
CA LYS A 51 -3.67 9.70 0.87
C LYS A 51 -3.66 11.01 1.68
N GLU A 52 -2.50 11.44 2.18
CA GLU A 52 -2.33 12.53 3.16
C GLU A 52 -2.99 12.23 4.51
N GLY A 53 -2.14 12.01 5.53
CA GLY A 53 -2.60 11.56 6.84
C GLY A 53 -3.61 12.50 7.51
N THR A 54 -4.80 12.01 7.84
CA THR A 54 -5.74 12.75 8.69
C THR A 54 -6.55 11.76 9.55
N GLU A 55 -6.16 11.60 10.81
CA GLU A 55 -6.95 10.96 11.88
C GLU A 55 -6.98 9.42 12.06
N GLU A 56 -6.59 8.57 11.11
CA GLU A 56 -6.66 7.09 11.30
C GLU A 56 -5.32 6.38 11.57
N ARG A 57 -4.28 7.12 11.93
CA ARG A 57 -3.17 6.55 12.71
C ARG A 57 -3.57 6.20 14.17
N ARG A 58 -4.76 6.61 14.66
CA ARG A 58 -5.06 6.67 16.11
C ARG A 58 -5.89 5.55 16.75
N ARG A 59 -6.60 4.67 16.01
CA ARG A 59 -7.56 3.74 16.66
C ARG A 59 -7.38 2.24 16.40
N ASN A 60 -6.93 1.81 15.22
CA ASN A 60 -6.99 0.39 14.87
C ASN A 60 -5.72 -0.44 15.19
N MET A 61 -4.54 0.17 15.38
CA MET A 61 -3.37 -0.56 15.89
C MET A 61 -3.56 -1.08 17.34
N ARG A 62 -4.51 -0.55 18.11
CA ARG A 62 -4.78 -1.01 19.48
C ARG A 62 -5.75 -2.20 19.60
N ASN A 63 -6.54 -2.53 18.58
CA ASN A 63 -7.66 -3.47 18.75
C ASN A 63 -7.60 -4.76 17.91
N LYS A 64 -6.67 -4.94 16.96
CA LYS A 64 -6.60 -6.19 16.17
C LYS A 64 -5.41 -7.10 16.44
N LEU A 65 -4.39 -6.62 17.16
CA LEU A 65 -3.31 -7.49 17.66
C LEU A 65 -3.71 -8.27 18.94
N MET A 66 -4.79 -7.88 19.63
CA MET A 66 -5.29 -8.60 20.81
C MET A 66 -6.40 -9.63 20.47
N GLY A 67 -6.57 -9.98 19.20
CA GLY A 67 -7.45 -11.09 18.78
C GLY A 67 -6.68 -12.32 18.29
N LEU A 68 -5.35 -12.34 18.43
CA LEU A 68 -4.50 -13.43 17.94
C LEU A 68 -4.07 -14.41 19.03
N PHE A 69 -4.41 -14.20 20.31
CA PHE A 69 -4.18 -15.17 21.39
C PHE A 69 -5.21 -15.02 22.53
N GLU A 70 -6.46 -15.45 22.30
CA GLU A 70 -7.31 -16.22 23.24
C GLU A 70 -8.59 -16.71 22.55
#